data_AF-A0A967MZV7-F1
#
_entry.id   AF-A0A967MZV7-F1
#
_cell.length_a   1.000
_cell.length_b   1.000
_cell.length_c   1.000
_cell.angle_alpha   90.00
_cell.angle_beta   90.00
_cell.angle_gamma   90.00
#
_symmetry.space_group_name_H-M   'P 1'
#
loop_
_entity.id
_entity.type
_entity.pdbx_description
1 polymer ?
#
loop_
_entity_poly.entity_id
_entity_poly.type
_entity_poly.pdbx_seq_one_letter_code
_entity_poly.pdbx_strand_id
1 'polypeptide(L)'
;GRAWIAIHNRDIAAEIIGINIGYYKVLAFIVSSMVTAMAGSLYSYYTNVASIDEYSFMLTIYYLAMIIVGGMGSILGSLMGAFLITILPFTFLYIFDFFEVSG
;
A
#
# COMPACT_ATOMS: atom_id res chain seq x y z
N GLY A 1 -0.18 -18.96 10.11
CA GLY A 1 0.37 -18.11 11.18
C GLY A 1 1.84 -18.43 11.46
N ARG A 2 2.11 -19.48 12.25
CA ARG A 2 3.46 -19.79 12.75
C ARG A 2 4.56 -19.91 11.68
N ALA A 3 4.26 -20.51 10.53
CA ALA A 3 5.20 -20.62 9.42
C ALA A 3 5.59 -19.26 8.81
N TRP A 4 4.65 -18.32 8.70
CA TRP A 4 4.92 -16.96 8.16
C TRP A 4 5.72 -16.12 9.17
N ILE A 5 5.47 -16.31 10.47
CA ILE A 5 6.23 -15.66 11.54
C ILE A 5 7.68 -16.18 11.57
N ALA A 6 7.89 -17.47 11.34
CA ALA A 6 9.22 -18.07 11.28
C ALA A 6 10.04 -17.50 10.10
N ILE A 7 9.41 -17.35 8.92
CA ILE A 7 10.04 -16.76 7.73
C ILE A 7 10.34 -15.27 7.93
N HIS A 8 9.43 -14.50 8.56
CA HIS A 8 9.60 -13.05 8.75
C HIS A 8 10.91 -12.67 9.47
N ASN A 9 11.36 -13.47 10.44
CA ASN A 9 12.54 -13.16 11.25
C ASN A 9 13.84 -13.73 10.68
N ARG A 10 13.81 -14.95 10.12
CA ARG A 10 15.01 -15.70 9.69
C ARG A 10 14.66 -16.71 8.59
N ASP A 11 14.74 -16.31 7.32
CA ASP A 11 14.55 -17.19 6.17
C ASP A 11 15.39 -18.48 6.28
N ILE A 12 16.70 -18.35 6.55
CA ILE A 12 17.64 -19.49 6.62
C ILE A 12 17.25 -20.48 7.73
N ALA A 13 16.80 -19.99 8.88
CA ALA A 13 16.41 -20.84 10.00
C ALA A 13 15.11 -21.61 9.71
N ALA A 14 14.19 -21.02 8.95
CA ALA A 14 12.95 -21.66 8.51
C ALA A 14 13.24 -22.80 7.51
N GLU A 15 14.24 -22.65 6.65
CA GLU A 15 14.64 -23.71 5.70
C GLU A 15 15.15 -24.96 6.42
N ILE A 16 15.99 -24.76 7.46
CA ILE A 16 16.63 -25.84 8.22
C ILE A 16 15.59 -26.70 8.97
N ILE A 17 14.48 -26.11 9.40
CA ILE A 17 13.37 -26.83 10.06
C ILE A 17 12.36 -27.44 9.05
N GLY A 18 12.70 -27.48 7.76
CA GLY A 18 11.91 -28.12 6.71
C GLY A 18 10.73 -27.29 6.19
N ILE A 19 10.67 -25.98 6.47
CA ILE A 19 9.63 -25.10 5.94
C ILE A 19 10.02 -24.68 4.51
N ASN A 20 9.14 -24.95 3.54
CA ASN A 20 9.32 -24.49 2.16
C ASN A 20 9.05 -22.98 2.05
N ILE A 21 10.10 -22.17 2.14
CA ILE A 21 10.04 -20.70 2.10
C ILE A 21 9.43 -20.21 0.78
N GLY A 22 9.76 -20.84 -0.34
CA GLY A 22 9.26 -20.46 -1.67
C GLY A 22 7.73 -20.53 -1.75
N TYR A 23 7.15 -21.65 -1.30
CA TYR A 23 5.70 -21.83 -1.26
C TYR A 23 5.01 -20.76 -0.41
N TYR A 24 5.57 -20.44 0.76
CA TYR A 24 4.99 -19.44 1.66
C TYR A 24 5.14 -18.00 1.15
N LYS A 25 6.24 -17.65 0.47
CA LYS A 25 6.41 -16.35 -0.20
C LYS A 25 5.42 -16.18 -1.36
N VAL A 26 5.22 -17.22 -2.16
CA VAL A 26 4.22 -17.23 -3.25
C VAL A 26 2.81 -17.10 -2.69
N LEU A 27 2.47 -17.81 -1.61
CA LEU A 27 1.18 -17.63 -0.94
C LEU A 27 0.97 -16.20 -0.43
N ALA A 28 1.99 -15.58 0.19
CA ALA A 28 1.91 -14.20 0.64
C ALA A 28 1.66 -13.22 -0.52
N PHE A 29 2.35 -13.43 -1.65
CA PHE A 29 2.13 -12.66 -2.87
C PHE A 29 0.70 -12.84 -3.41
N ILE A 30 0.22 -14.08 -3.55
CA ILE A 30 -1.13 -14.38 -4.05
C ILE A 30 -2.19 -13.69 -3.21
N VAL A 31 -2.12 -13.82 -1.87
CA VAL A 31 -3.11 -13.20 -0.97
C VAL A 31 -3.09 -11.67 -1.10
N SER A 32 -1.91 -11.05 -1.19
CA SER A 32 -1.78 -9.60 -1.39
C SER A 32 -2.33 -9.14 -2.74
N SER A 33 -1.99 -9.85 -3.82
CA SER A 33 -2.46 -9.55 -5.17
C SER A 33 -3.97 -9.69 -5.30
N MET A 34 -4.59 -10.69 -4.66
CA MET A 34 -6.05 -10.86 -4.69
C MET A 34 -6.78 -9.64 -4.09
N VAL A 35 -6.32 -9.16 -2.93
CA VAL A 35 -6.93 -7.97 -2.29
C VAL A 35 -6.71 -6.72 -3.15
N THR A 36 -5.50 -6.54 -3.69
CA THR A 36 -5.17 -5.40 -4.54
C THR A 36 -5.97 -5.40 -5.83
N ALA A 37 -6.11 -6.57 -6.48
CA ALA A 37 -6.89 -6.72 -7.71
C ALA A 37 -8.38 -6.47 -7.48
N MET A 38 -8.93 -6.92 -6.35
CA MET A 38 -10.33 -6.67 -5.99
C MET A 38 -10.60 -5.19 -5.74
N ALA A 39 -9.69 -4.50 -5.04
CA ALA A 39 -9.80 -3.05 -4.84
C ALA A 39 -9.67 -2.28 -6.15
N GLY A 40 -8.69 -2.64 -6.99
CA GLY A 40 -8.42 -1.98 -8.27
C GLY A 40 -9.54 -2.19 -9.29
N SER A 41 -10.11 -3.40 -9.38
CA SER A 41 -11.23 -3.67 -10.29
C SER A 41 -12.49 -2.92 -9.89
N LEU A 42 -12.77 -2.83 -8.59
CA LEU A 42 -13.90 -2.05 -8.07
C LEU A 42 -13.71 -0.55 -8.32
N TYR A 43 -12.49 -0.03 -8.13
CA TYR A 43 -12.17 1.37 -8.39
C TYR A 43 -12.30 1.73 -9.88
N SER A 44 -11.76 0.90 -10.77
CA SER A 44 -11.86 1.11 -12.22
C SER A 44 -13.31 1.02 -12.71
N TYR A 45 -14.12 0.13 -12.12
CA TYR A 45 -15.56 0.09 -12.41
C TYR A 45 -16.27 1.38 -12.00
N TYR A 46 -15.89 1.98 -10.87
CA TYR A 46 -16.47 3.24 -10.40
C TYR A 46 -16.11 4.43 -11.28
N THR A 47 -14.84 4.56 -11.68
CA THR A 47 -14.38 5.72 -12.47
C THR A 47 -14.86 5.68 -13.92
N ASN A 48 -15.33 4.53 -14.43
CA ASN A 48 -15.79 4.32 -15.82
C ASN A 48 -14.78 4.73 -16.91
N VAL A 49 -13.55 5.04 -16.50
CA VAL A 49 -12.45 5.49 -17.33
C VAL A 49 -11.22 4.75 -16.83
N ALA A 50 -10.74 3.78 -17.61
CA ALA A 50 -9.44 3.17 -17.41
C ALA A 50 -8.44 3.93 -18.29
N SER A 51 -8.10 5.16 -17.89
CA SER A 51 -7.04 5.91 -18.59
C SER A 51 -5.67 5.39 -18.15
N ILE A 52 -4.80 5.12 -19.12
CA ILE A 52 -3.44 4.61 -18.86
C ILE A 52 -2.62 5.65 -18.08
N ASP A 53 -2.94 6.93 -18.23
CA ASP A 53 -2.25 8.02 -17.53
C ASP A 53 -2.44 7.99 -16.00
N GLU A 54 -3.57 7.46 -15.53
CA GLU A 54 -3.84 7.31 -14.09
C GLU A 54 -2.99 6.21 -13.47
N TYR A 55 -2.62 5.18 -14.24
CA TYR A 55 -1.78 4.06 -13.79
C TYR A 55 -0.29 4.29 -14.13
N SER A 56 0.18 5.52 -13.94
CA SER A 56 1.56 5.92 -14.19
C SER A 56 2.56 5.30 -13.21
N PHE A 57 3.80 5.11 -13.67
CA PHE A 57 4.92 4.73 -12.79
C PHE A 57 5.09 5.70 -11.61
N MET A 58 4.84 6.99 -11.85
CA MET A 58 4.94 8.01 -10.82
C MET A 58 3.96 7.76 -9.66
N LEU A 59 2.74 7.29 -9.96
CA LEU A 59 1.76 6.93 -8.95
C LEU A 59 2.27 5.81 -8.03
N THR A 60 2.96 4.82 -8.60
CA THR A 60 3.53 3.72 -7.81
C THR A 60 4.66 4.21 -6.90
N ILE A 61 5.49 5.14 -7.36
CA ILE A 61 6.49 5.81 -6.51
C ILE A 61 5.79 6.55 -5.37
N TYR A 62 4.70 7.26 -5.63
CA TYR A 62 3.93 7.93 -4.58
C TYR A 62 3.36 6.94 -3.56
N TYR A 63 2.81 5.79 -3.99
CA TYR A 63 2.36 4.74 -3.06
C TYR A 63 3.50 4.21 -2.19
N LEU A 64 4.69 3.99 -2.76
CA LEU A 64 5.87 3.59 -2.00
C LEU A 64 6.31 4.68 -1.02
N ALA A 65 6.33 5.94 -1.46
CA ALA A 65 6.68 7.07 -0.60
C ALA A 65 5.75 7.17 0.60
N MET A 66 4.45 6.96 0.42
CA MET A 66 3.47 6.94 1.51
C MET A 66 3.79 5.88 2.57
N ILE A 67 4.15 4.67 2.13
CA ILE A 67 4.53 3.56 3.02
C ILE A 67 5.85 3.88 3.74
N ILE A 68 6.83 4.42 3.02
CA ILE A 68 8.14 4.76 3.59
C ILE A 68 8.01 5.85 4.66
N VAL A 69 7.24 6.91 4.39
CA VAL A 69 7.01 8.00 5.34
C VAL A 69 6.27 7.51 6.59
N GLY A 70 5.28 6.61 6.43
CA GLY A 70 4.59 5.98 7.55
C GLY A 70 5.44 4.98 8.35
N GLY A 71 6.46 4.40 7.71
CA GLY A 71 7.39 3.44 8.29
C GLY A 71 7.17 2.01 7.77
N MET A 72 8.16 1.50 7.03
CA MET A 72 8.14 0.16 6.41
C MET A 72 8.11 -1.02 7.41
N GLY A 73 8.49 -0.77 8.66
CA GLY A 73 8.59 -1.80 9.71
C GLY A 73 7.29 -2.07 10.47
N SER A 74 6.23 -1.27 10.24
CA SER A 74 4.96 -1.40 10.96
C SER A 74 3.78 -1.21 10.02
N ILE A 75 2.86 -2.17 10.03
CA ILE A 75 1.62 -2.12 9.24
C ILE A 75 0.80 -0.88 9.62
N LEU A 76 0.67 -0.58 10.91
CA LEU A 76 -0.08 0.58 11.40
C LEU A 76 0.62 1.89 11.03
N GLY A 77 1.95 1.95 11.07
CA GLY A 77 2.72 3.12 10.66
C GLY A 77 2.51 3.43 9.17
N SER A 78 2.66 2.41 8.32
CA SER A 78 2.40 2.52 6.88
C SER A 78 0.98 3.00 6.56
N LEU A 79 -0.03 2.49 7.28
CA LEU A 79 -1.42 2.94 7.14
C LEU A 79 -1.61 4.41 7.54
N MET A 80 -1.03 4.84 8.65
CA MET A 80 -1.11 6.24 9.08
C MET A 80 -0.38 7.18 8.11
N GLY A 81 0.78 6.77 7.57
CA GLY A 81 1.50 7.54 6.56
C GLY A 81 0.70 7.74 5.27
N ALA A 82 0.07 6.67 4.77
CA ALA A 82 -0.81 6.76 3.61
C ALA A 82 -2.01 7.67 3.87
N PHE A 83 -2.65 7.55 5.03
CA PHE A 83 -3.78 8.40 5.42
C PHE A 83 -3.38 9.87 5.51
N LEU A 84 -2.25 10.18 6.16
CA LEU A 84 -1.75 11.54 6.33
C LEU A 84 -1.43 12.19 4.99
N ILE A 85 -0.66 11.53 4.13
CA ILE A 85 -0.27 12.08 2.83
C ILE A 85 -1.47 12.23 1.91
N THR A 86 -2.44 11.32 1.98
CA THR A 86 -3.67 11.42 1.17
C THR A 86 -4.50 12.63 1.58
N ILE A 87 -4.66 12.90 2.88
CA ILE A 87 -5.53 13.99 3.38
C ILE A 87 -4.85 15.37 3.31
N LEU A 88 -3.52 15.42 3.44
CA LEU A 88 -2.75 16.65 3.44
C LEU A 88 -3.15 17.63 2.31
N PRO A 89 -3.21 17.22 1.01
CA PRO A 89 -3.61 18.13 -0.06
C PRO A 89 -5.06 18.60 0.04
N PHE A 90 -5.99 17.75 0.49
CA PHE A 90 -7.41 18.14 0.65
C PHE A 90 -7.57 19.23 1.71
N THR A 91 -6.89 19.07 2.85
CA THR A 91 -6.92 20.08 3.93
C THR A 91 -6.29 21.39 3.48
N PHE A 92 -5.16 21.31 2.75
CA PHE A 92 -4.49 22.50 2.23
C PHE A 92 -5.43 23.26 1.29
N LEU A 93 -6.01 22.58 0.29
CA LEU A 93 -6.94 23.18 -0.68
C LEU A 93 -8.13 23.86 0.00
N TYR A 94 -8.73 23.21 1.00
CA TYR A 94 -9.88 23.76 1.73
C TYR A 94 -9.54 25.05 2.50
N ILE A 95 -8.34 25.12 3.08
CA ILE A 95 -7.87 26.31 3.80
C ILE A 95 -7.63 27.47 2.84
N PHE A 96 -6.99 27.23 1.69
CA PHE A 96 -6.74 28.28 0.70
C PHE A 96 -8.04 28.83 0.11
N ASP A 97 -9.00 27.97 -0.22
CA ASP A 97 -10.32 28.37 -0.74
C ASP A 97 -11.10 29.22 0.29
N PHE A 98 -11.02 28.86 1.58
CA PHE A 98 -11.60 29.69 2.66
C PHE A 98 -10.95 31.08 2.76
N PHE A 99 -9.62 31.17 2.61
CA PHE A 99 -8.92 32.45 2.64
C PHE A 99 -9.29 33.33 1.44
N GLU A 100 -9.44 32.76 0.25
CA GLU A 100 -9.78 33.48 -0.99
C GLU A 100 -11.24 33.97 -1.02
N VAL A 101 -12.18 33.24 -0.38
CA VAL A 101 -13.59 33.67 -0.24
C VAL A 101 -13.78 34.76 0.83
N SER A 102 -12.81 34.93 1.75
CA SER A 102 -12.87 35.94 2.83
C SER A 102 -12.17 37.27 2.52
N GLY A 103 -11.49 37.37 1.37
CA GLY A 103 -10.80 38.58 0.88
C GLY A 103 -11.52 39.25 -0.27
#